data_AF-A0AAD7MQM7-F1
#
_entry.id   AF-A0AAD7MQM7-F1
#
_cell.length_a   1.000
_cell.length_b   1.000
_cell.length_c   1.000
_cell.angle_alpha   90.00
_cell.angle_beta   90.00
_cell.angle_gamma   90.00
#
_symmetry.space_group_name_H-M   'P 1'
#
loop_
_entity.id
_entity.type
_entity.pdbx_description
1 polymer ?
#
loop_
_entity_poly.entity_id
_entity_poly.type
_entity_poly.pdbx_seq_one_letter_code
_entity_poly.pdbx_strand_id
1 'polypeptide(L)'
;MRSHSGPSSSKEERKLAMGKKGPAKPRERQRVPKEKRKNLRLWAEGAREQILKPHLDKYMQEFAAGWVMECAYLQEVCNEFHSRVDWRLADHEEPVLKPYDPKKEVIQPQLPDDEEVLKRARMKLLNGRIRRWFKYRIRRCRARAAGLDPRKDPFAILLAKLSGLTAPLIRHAFMQP
;
A
#
# COMPACT_ATOMS: atom_id res chain seq x y z
N MET A 1 10.90 68.57 41.00
CA MET A 1 10.50 67.62 42.05
C MET A 1 9.52 66.62 41.46
N ARG A 2 9.70 65.34 41.79
CA ARG A 2 8.93 64.19 41.32
C ARG A 2 7.53 64.17 41.93
N SER A 3 6.54 63.75 41.15
CA SER A 3 5.37 63.05 41.69
C SER A 3 4.89 62.03 40.65
N HIS A 4 5.04 60.76 41.01
CA HIS A 4 4.66 59.60 40.22
C HIS A 4 3.15 59.39 40.24
N SER A 5 2.54 59.25 39.06
CA SER A 5 1.22 58.66 38.86
C SER A 5 1.38 57.33 38.12
N GLY A 6 0.84 56.26 38.70
CA GLY A 6 0.86 54.94 38.10
C GLY A 6 0.06 53.94 38.95
N PRO A 7 -1.20 53.65 38.58
CA PRO A 7 -2.04 52.72 39.33
C PRO A 7 -1.59 51.28 39.09
N SER A 8 -1.35 50.61 40.22
CA SER A 8 -1.29 49.15 40.37
C SER A 8 -2.63 48.55 39.99
N SER A 9 -2.71 47.85 38.85
CA SER A 9 -3.86 47.02 38.53
C SER A 9 -3.46 45.81 37.68
N SER A 10 -4.06 44.68 38.07
CA SER A 10 -4.30 43.48 37.28
C SER A 10 -3.11 42.64 36.80
N LYS A 11 -2.32 42.12 37.75
CA LYS A 11 -1.57 40.85 37.56
C LYS A 11 -2.45 39.59 37.74
N GLU A 12 -3.70 39.75 38.18
CA GLU A 12 -4.65 38.63 38.42
C GLU A 12 -5.60 38.32 37.25
N GLU A 13 -5.82 39.23 36.31
CA GLU A 13 -6.79 38.98 35.22
C GLU A 13 -6.25 38.12 34.07
N ARG A 14 -4.94 37.81 34.03
CA ARG A 14 -4.34 37.03 32.93
C ARG A 14 -4.46 35.51 33.05
N LYS A 15 -5.04 34.97 34.14
CA LYS A 15 -5.13 33.51 34.35
C LYS A 15 -6.46 32.85 33.95
N LEU A 16 -7.49 33.62 33.57
CA LEU A 16 -8.81 33.08 33.22
C LEU A 16 -9.03 32.80 31.72
N ALA A 17 -8.07 33.10 30.84
CA ALA A 17 -8.20 32.89 29.40
C ALA A 17 -7.58 31.57 28.87
N MET A 18 -7.23 30.62 29.74
CA MET A 18 -6.73 29.30 29.33
C MET A 18 -7.90 28.35 29.09
N GLY A 19 -8.66 28.64 28.03
CA GLY A 19 -9.69 27.75 27.49
C GLY A 19 -9.09 26.36 27.24
N LYS A 20 -9.68 25.35 27.91
CA LYS A 20 -9.34 23.94 27.73
C LYS A 20 -9.50 23.58 26.24
N LYS A 21 -8.39 23.53 25.50
CA LYS A 21 -8.37 22.98 24.13
C LYS A 21 -8.76 21.51 24.22
N GLY A 22 -9.99 21.19 23.82
CA GLY A 22 -10.45 19.81 23.70
C GLY A 22 -9.53 19.00 22.76
N PRO A 23 -9.54 17.65 22.87
CA PRO A 23 -8.66 16.80 22.07
C PRO A 23 -8.87 17.09 20.59
N ALA A 24 -7.78 17.44 19.90
CA ALA A 24 -7.80 17.71 18.48
C ALA A 24 -8.36 16.49 17.73
N LYS A 25 -9.44 16.69 16.97
CA LYS A 25 -10.00 15.63 16.11
C LYS A 25 -8.88 15.09 15.21
N PRO A 26 -8.75 13.76 15.05
CA PRO A 26 -7.72 13.20 14.20
C PRO A 26 -7.90 13.74 12.78
N ARG A 27 -6.88 14.43 12.26
CA ARG A 27 -6.88 14.93 10.89
C ARG A 27 -7.06 13.73 9.96
N GLU A 28 -8.20 13.71 9.28
CA GLU A 28 -8.49 12.72 8.25
C GLU A 28 -7.47 12.93 7.13
N ARG A 29 -6.52 12.00 7.01
CA ARG A 29 -5.46 12.09 5.99
C ARG A 29 -6.12 11.87 4.64
N GLN A 30 -6.30 12.95 3.86
CA GLN A 30 -6.76 12.85 2.48
C GLN A 30 -5.85 11.88 1.72
N ARG A 31 -6.43 10.83 1.15
CA ARG A 31 -5.68 9.85 0.37
C ARG A 31 -5.21 10.51 -0.92
N VAL A 32 -3.94 10.33 -1.26
CA VAL A 32 -3.38 10.81 -2.54
C VAL A 32 -4.18 10.17 -3.69
N PRO A 33 -4.65 10.96 -4.68
CA PRO A 33 -5.33 10.45 -5.87
C PRO A 33 -4.50 9.39 -6.60
N LYS A 34 -5.14 8.37 -7.18
CA LYS A 34 -4.45 7.20 -7.78
C LYS A 34 -3.39 7.62 -8.82
N GLU A 35 -3.71 8.59 -9.67
CA GLU A 35 -2.82 9.15 -10.70
C GLU A 35 -1.50 9.69 -10.13
N LYS A 36 -1.53 10.30 -8.95
CA LYS A 36 -0.37 10.94 -8.31
C LYS A 36 0.44 9.98 -7.45
N ARG A 37 0.04 8.70 -7.34
CA ARG A 37 0.74 7.71 -6.52
C ARG A 37 1.98 7.20 -7.25
N LYS A 38 3.15 7.74 -6.90
CA LYS A 38 4.44 7.18 -7.32
C LYS A 38 4.64 5.74 -6.85
N ASN A 39 4.02 5.39 -5.71
CA ASN A 39 4.10 4.05 -5.15
C ASN A 39 2.96 3.16 -5.66
N LEU A 40 3.33 2.17 -6.49
CA LEU A 40 2.43 1.11 -7.00
C LEU A 40 1.96 0.12 -5.92
N ARG A 41 2.19 0.39 -4.63
CA ARG A 41 1.83 -0.49 -3.51
C ARG A 41 0.33 -0.81 -3.45
N LEU A 42 -0.49 0.08 -3.99
CA LEU A 42 -1.95 0.02 -4.00
C LEU A 42 -2.50 -0.07 -5.44
N TRP A 43 -1.68 -0.52 -6.39
CA TRP A 43 -2.05 -0.61 -7.81
C TRP A 43 -3.31 -1.45 -8.06
N ALA A 44 -3.49 -2.54 -7.31
CA ALA A 44 -4.65 -3.41 -7.50
C ALA A 44 -5.91 -2.95 -6.74
N GLU A 45 -5.92 -1.82 -6.02
CA GLU A 45 -7.13 -1.39 -5.30
C GLU A 45 -8.35 -1.27 -6.23
N GLY A 46 -9.51 -1.79 -5.79
CA GLY A 46 -10.77 -1.75 -6.53
C GLY A 46 -11.04 -3.06 -7.28
N ALA A 47 -11.55 -2.96 -8.50
CA ALA A 47 -11.91 -4.11 -9.34
C ALA A 47 -10.76 -5.12 -9.57
N ARG A 48 -9.51 -4.64 -9.70
CA ARG A 48 -8.33 -5.53 -9.86
C ARG A 48 -8.11 -6.43 -8.65
N GLU A 49 -8.32 -5.93 -7.43
CA GLU A 49 -8.22 -6.71 -6.20
C GLU A 49 -9.35 -7.72 -6.11
N GLN A 50 -10.54 -7.41 -6.62
CA GLN A 50 -11.64 -8.38 -6.66
C GLN A 50 -11.31 -9.59 -7.53
N ILE A 51 -10.55 -9.40 -8.62
CA ILE A 51 -10.04 -10.51 -9.45
C ILE A 51 -8.94 -11.28 -8.70
N LEU A 52 -7.95 -10.59 -8.12
CA LEU A 52 -6.75 -11.25 -7.59
C LEU A 52 -6.93 -11.86 -6.19
N LYS A 53 -7.82 -11.30 -5.36
CA LYS A 53 -8.00 -11.69 -3.96
C LYS A 53 -8.44 -13.15 -3.77
N PRO A 54 -9.38 -13.71 -4.57
CA PRO A 54 -9.75 -15.13 -4.47
C PRO A 54 -8.59 -16.09 -4.68
N HIS A 55 -7.57 -15.71 -5.45
CA HIS A 55 -6.42 -16.57 -5.74
C HIS A 55 -5.34 -16.55 -4.66
N LEU A 56 -5.47 -15.72 -3.62
CA LEU A 56 -4.41 -15.49 -2.65
C LEU A 56 -4.05 -16.75 -1.86
N ASP A 57 -5.05 -17.53 -1.43
CA ASP A 57 -4.83 -18.73 -0.62
C ASP A 57 -4.16 -19.83 -1.44
N LYS A 58 -4.65 -20.09 -2.65
CA LYS A 58 -4.02 -21.05 -3.58
C LYS A 58 -2.62 -20.59 -3.99
N TYR A 59 -2.41 -19.31 -4.31
CA TYR A 59 -1.07 -18.79 -4.60
C TYR A 59 -0.12 -18.99 -3.42
N MET A 60 -0.59 -18.85 -2.18
CA MET A 60 0.23 -19.09 -0.99
C MET A 60 0.65 -20.56 -0.85
N GLN A 61 -0.23 -21.50 -1.17
CA GLN A 61 0.06 -22.94 -1.18
C GLN A 61 1.11 -23.26 -2.27
N GLU A 62 0.88 -22.82 -3.50
CA GLU A 62 1.80 -23.07 -4.63
C GLU A 62 3.16 -22.38 -4.43
N PHE A 63 3.16 -21.18 -3.83
CA PHE A 63 4.38 -20.48 -3.45
C PHE A 63 5.20 -21.25 -2.40
N ALA A 64 4.54 -21.99 -1.50
CA ALA A 64 5.22 -22.85 -0.53
C ALA A 64 5.71 -24.16 -1.17
N ALA A 65 5.02 -24.66 -2.20
CA ALA A 65 5.39 -25.88 -2.94
C ALA A 65 6.64 -25.70 -3.81
N GLY A 66 6.93 -24.47 -4.27
CA GLY A 66 8.19 -24.12 -4.93
C GLY A 66 8.02 -23.31 -6.20
N TRP A 67 9.15 -22.96 -6.83
CA TRP A 67 9.17 -22.03 -7.97
C TRP A 67 8.36 -22.51 -9.18
N VAL A 68 8.47 -23.79 -9.55
CA VAL A 68 7.80 -24.33 -10.74
C VAL A 68 6.28 -24.24 -10.59
N MET A 69 5.76 -24.65 -9.43
CA MET A 69 4.35 -24.58 -9.08
C MET A 69 3.86 -23.13 -8.98
N GLU A 70 4.65 -22.24 -8.35
CA GLU A 70 4.37 -20.79 -8.32
C GLU A 70 4.21 -20.24 -9.74
N CYS A 71 5.13 -20.56 -10.65
CA CYS A 71 5.12 -20.07 -12.01
C CYS A 71 3.94 -20.59 -12.82
N ALA A 72 3.62 -21.89 -12.72
CA ALA A 72 2.49 -22.49 -13.40
C ALA A 72 1.17 -21.84 -12.96
N TYR A 73 0.95 -21.72 -11.65
CA TYR A 73 -0.27 -21.11 -11.13
C TYR A 73 -0.34 -19.60 -11.42
N LEU A 74 0.78 -18.88 -11.35
CA LEU A 74 0.81 -17.47 -11.71
C LEU A 74 0.43 -17.24 -13.18
N GLN A 75 0.80 -18.16 -14.07
CA GLN A 75 0.41 -18.09 -15.48
C GLN A 75 -1.11 -18.20 -15.64
N GLU A 76 -1.76 -19.13 -14.94
CA GLU A 76 -3.23 -19.25 -14.91
C GLU A 76 -3.90 -17.96 -14.46
N VAL A 77 -3.43 -17.39 -13.33
CA VAL A 77 -3.98 -16.13 -12.79
C VAL A 77 -3.75 -14.96 -13.74
N CYS A 78 -2.59 -14.89 -14.41
CA CYS A 78 -2.34 -13.84 -15.40
C CYS A 78 -3.27 -13.99 -16.61
N ASN A 79 -3.50 -15.20 -17.09
CA ASN A 79 -4.43 -15.46 -18.20
C ASN A 79 -5.85 -15.02 -17.84
N GLU A 80 -6.34 -15.39 -16.65
CA GLU A 80 -7.64 -14.95 -16.15
C GLU A 80 -7.70 -13.43 -16.02
N PHE A 81 -6.67 -12.80 -15.47
CA PHE A 81 -6.61 -11.34 -15.34
C PHE A 81 -6.72 -10.63 -16.69
N HIS A 82 -5.95 -11.06 -17.70
CA HIS A 82 -5.95 -10.46 -19.04
C HIS A 82 -7.21 -10.78 -19.85
N SER A 83 -7.95 -11.82 -19.49
CA SER A 83 -9.28 -12.08 -20.07
C SER A 83 -10.35 -11.09 -19.58
N ARG A 84 -10.19 -10.57 -18.36
CA ARG A 84 -11.13 -9.63 -17.71
C ARG A 84 -10.73 -8.17 -17.89
N VAL A 85 -9.43 -7.88 -17.98
CA VAL A 85 -8.88 -6.53 -17.98
C VAL A 85 -8.11 -6.28 -19.28
N ASP A 86 -8.49 -5.24 -20.01
CA ASP A 86 -7.77 -4.83 -21.21
C ASP A 86 -6.35 -4.37 -20.87
N TRP A 87 -5.37 -4.85 -21.64
CA TRP A 87 -3.96 -4.49 -21.49
C TRP A 87 -3.71 -3.00 -21.79
N ARG A 88 -4.55 -2.39 -22.64
CA ARG A 88 -4.51 -0.96 -23.00
C ARG A 88 -4.95 -0.06 -21.85
N LEU A 89 -5.69 -0.60 -20.88
CA LEU A 89 -6.25 0.17 -19.78
C LEU A 89 -5.12 0.76 -18.90
N ALA A 90 -5.28 2.04 -18.55
CA ALA A 90 -4.32 2.71 -17.69
C ALA A 90 -4.43 2.20 -16.24
N ASP A 91 -3.35 2.37 -15.47
CA ASP A 91 -3.28 1.83 -14.11
C ASP A 91 -4.19 2.51 -13.10
N HIS A 92 -4.53 3.76 -13.36
CA HIS A 92 -5.38 4.58 -12.50
C HIS A 92 -6.87 4.37 -12.78
N GLU A 93 -7.20 3.93 -14.00
CA GLU A 93 -8.56 3.61 -14.42
C GLU A 93 -9.03 2.29 -13.80
N GLU A 94 -10.30 2.21 -13.40
CA GLU A 94 -10.88 0.96 -12.92
C GLU A 94 -11.45 0.14 -14.08
N PRO A 95 -11.07 -1.15 -14.21
CA PRO A 95 -11.62 -2.00 -15.24
C PRO A 95 -13.10 -2.32 -14.97
N VAL A 96 -13.90 -2.30 -16.02
CA VAL A 96 -15.25 -2.88 -16.00
C VAL A 96 -15.10 -4.40 -16.03
N LEU A 97 -15.49 -5.07 -14.94
CA LEU A 97 -15.33 -6.51 -14.79
C LEU A 97 -16.27 -7.27 -15.74
N LYS A 98 -15.69 -7.92 -16.75
CA LYS A 98 -16.40 -8.88 -17.58
C LYS A 98 -16.49 -10.23 -16.84
N PRO A 99 -17.59 -10.99 -16.99
CA PRO A 99 -17.66 -12.34 -16.46
C PRO A 99 -16.56 -13.20 -17.10
N TYR A 100 -15.87 -13.98 -16.27
CA TYR A 100 -14.85 -14.90 -16.73
C TYR A 100 -15.49 -16.20 -17.16
N ASP A 101 -15.21 -16.60 -18.39
CA ASP A 101 -15.57 -17.90 -18.90
C ASP A 101 -14.27 -18.68 -19.21
N PRO A 102 -13.92 -19.70 -18.41
CA PRO A 102 -12.72 -20.49 -18.61
C PRO A 102 -12.76 -21.34 -19.89
N LYS A 103 -13.95 -21.56 -20.47
CA LYS A 103 -14.12 -22.34 -21.71
C LYS A 103 -14.08 -21.45 -22.95
N LYS A 104 -14.15 -20.13 -22.79
CA LYS A 104 -14.10 -19.20 -23.91
C LYS A 104 -12.68 -19.16 -24.46
N GLU A 105 -12.54 -19.60 -25.71
CA GLU A 105 -11.28 -19.45 -26.44
C GLU A 105 -10.93 -17.96 -26.55
N VAL A 106 -9.73 -17.61 -26.12
CA VAL A 106 -9.19 -16.27 -26.30
C VAL A 106 -8.78 -16.15 -27.77
N ILE A 107 -9.74 -15.78 -28.62
CA ILE A 107 -9.45 -15.39 -30.01
C ILE A 107 -8.55 -14.16 -29.93
N GLN A 108 -7.26 -14.34 -30.24
CA GLN A 108 -6.34 -13.22 -30.32
C GLN A 108 -6.61 -12.50 -31.65
N PRO A 109 -7.06 -11.24 -31.63
CA PRO A 109 -7.12 -10.47 -32.86
C PRO A 109 -5.71 -10.42 -33.46
N GLN A 110 -5.60 -10.50 -34.78
CA GLN A 110 -4.34 -10.24 -35.47
C GLN A 110 -4.06 -8.75 -35.31
N LEU A 111 -3.04 -8.41 -34.51
CA LEU A 111 -2.57 -7.05 -34.34
C LEU A 111 -1.42 -6.81 -35.34
N PRO A 112 -1.18 -5.56 -35.76
CA PRO A 112 0.04 -5.22 -36.47
C PRO A 112 1.26 -5.46 -35.57
N ASP A 113 2.41 -5.79 -36.18
CA ASP A 113 3.64 -6.18 -35.47
C ASP A 113 4.06 -5.16 -34.39
N ASP A 114 3.94 -3.87 -34.69
CA ASP A 114 4.27 -2.78 -33.75
C ASP A 114 3.40 -2.83 -32.48
N GLU A 115 2.10 -3.10 -32.63
CA GLU A 115 1.20 -3.22 -31.48
C GLU A 115 1.41 -4.53 -30.73
N GLU A 116 1.84 -5.60 -31.39
CA GLU A 116 2.19 -6.85 -30.71
C GLU A 116 3.35 -6.66 -29.74
N VAL A 117 4.38 -5.91 -30.15
CA VAL A 117 5.54 -5.60 -29.30
C VAL A 117 5.08 -4.81 -28.07
N LEU A 118 4.22 -3.79 -28.26
CA LEU A 118 3.65 -3.01 -27.17
C LEU A 118 2.79 -3.86 -26.23
N LYS A 119 1.93 -4.72 -26.78
CA LYS A 119 1.09 -5.66 -26.02
C LYS A 119 1.96 -6.59 -25.18
N ARG A 120 2.97 -7.23 -25.77
CA ARG A 120 3.89 -8.14 -25.06
C ARG A 120 4.64 -7.41 -23.94
N ALA A 121 5.16 -6.22 -24.21
CA ALA A 121 5.84 -5.41 -23.20
C ALA A 121 4.91 -5.02 -22.04
N ARG A 122 3.68 -4.60 -22.36
CA ARG A 122 2.66 -4.23 -21.37
C ARG A 122 2.21 -5.43 -20.53
N MET A 123 1.93 -6.57 -21.16
CA MET A 123 1.57 -7.81 -20.45
C MET A 123 2.70 -8.27 -19.52
N LYS A 124 3.96 -8.24 -19.97
CA LYS A 124 5.12 -8.57 -19.12
C LYS A 124 5.20 -7.69 -17.88
N LEU A 125 4.96 -6.38 -18.05
CA LEU A 125 4.94 -5.42 -16.96
C LEU A 125 3.80 -5.70 -15.96
N LEU A 126 2.60 -5.97 -16.46
CA LEU A 126 1.43 -6.32 -15.66
C LEU A 126 1.63 -7.64 -14.89
N ASN A 127 2.15 -8.69 -15.54
CA ASN A 127 2.47 -9.97 -14.89
C ASN A 127 3.46 -9.76 -13.73
N GLY A 128 4.49 -8.93 -13.94
CA GLY A 128 5.43 -8.56 -12.89
C GLY A 128 4.79 -7.79 -11.72
N ARG A 129 3.70 -7.05 -11.96
CA ARG A 129 2.94 -6.38 -10.90
C ARG A 129 2.02 -7.32 -10.15
N ILE A 130 1.31 -8.21 -10.85
CA ILE A 130 0.48 -9.26 -10.23
C ILE A 130 1.33 -10.09 -9.27
N ARG A 131 2.49 -10.56 -9.73
CA ARG A 131 3.44 -11.30 -8.89
C ARG A 131 3.88 -10.52 -7.65
N ARG A 132 4.32 -9.26 -7.84
CA ARG A 132 4.73 -8.39 -6.72
C ARG A 132 3.60 -8.14 -5.74
N TRP A 133 2.37 -8.00 -6.23
CA TRP A 133 1.18 -7.83 -5.40
C TRP A 133 0.93 -9.04 -4.51
N PHE A 134 0.97 -10.26 -5.06
CA PHE A 134 0.81 -11.48 -4.27
C PHE A 134 1.92 -11.64 -3.23
N LYS A 135 3.19 -11.49 -3.63
CA LYS A 135 4.33 -11.55 -2.69
C LYS A 135 4.20 -10.53 -1.56
N TYR A 136 3.77 -9.31 -1.90
CA TYR A 136 3.50 -8.27 -0.91
C TYR A 136 2.38 -8.68 0.06
N ARG A 137 1.28 -9.25 -0.45
CA ARG A 137 0.15 -9.72 0.35
C ARG A 137 0.53 -10.86 1.27
N ILE A 138 1.18 -11.91 0.78
CA ILE A 138 1.66 -13.03 1.62
C ILE A 138 2.59 -12.52 2.71
N ARG A 139 3.58 -11.68 2.37
CA ARG A 139 4.49 -11.11 3.36
C ARG A 139 3.74 -10.34 4.44
N ARG A 140 2.70 -9.60 4.07
CA ARG A 140 1.86 -8.84 5.02
C ARG A 140 0.95 -9.75 5.85
N CYS A 141 0.42 -10.83 5.28
CA CYS A 141 -0.36 -11.83 6.00
C CYS A 141 0.51 -12.56 7.04
N ARG A 142 1.71 -13.02 6.63
CA ARG A 142 2.69 -13.65 7.53
C ARG A 142 3.13 -12.71 8.66
N ALA A 143 3.46 -11.46 8.34
CA ALA A 143 3.84 -10.47 9.35
C ALA A 143 2.75 -10.20 10.40
N ARG A 144 1.47 -10.32 10.02
CA ARG A 144 0.34 -10.21 10.96
C ARG A 144 0.14 -11.47 11.78
N ALA A 145 0.10 -12.63 11.13
CA ALA A 145 -0.15 -13.92 11.78
C ALA A 145 0.94 -14.25 12.81
N ALA A 146 2.17 -13.87 12.52
CA ALA A 146 3.30 -14.26 13.32
C ALA A 146 3.63 -13.27 14.45
N GLY A 147 2.88 -12.17 14.61
CA GLY A 147 3.19 -11.09 15.58
C GLY A 147 4.56 -10.41 15.39
N LEU A 148 5.33 -10.89 14.41
CA LEU A 148 6.75 -10.69 14.16
C LEU A 148 7.07 -9.36 13.49
N ASP A 149 6.26 -8.33 13.68
CA ASP A 149 6.75 -6.97 13.44
C ASP A 149 7.63 -6.65 14.66
N PRO A 150 8.98 -6.72 14.55
CA PRO A 150 9.86 -6.61 15.72
C PRO A 150 9.75 -5.23 16.38
N ARG A 151 9.17 -4.26 15.65
CA ARG A 151 8.87 -2.91 16.10
C ARG A 151 7.58 -2.80 16.92
N LYS A 152 6.76 -3.85 16.94
CA LYS A 152 5.46 -3.89 17.64
C LYS A 152 5.36 -5.04 18.63
N ASP A 153 6.23 -6.03 18.53
CA ASP A 153 6.35 -7.08 19.54
C ASP A 153 6.98 -6.49 20.82
N PRO A 154 6.22 -6.40 21.94
CA PRO A 154 6.74 -5.84 23.19
C PRO A 154 7.94 -6.62 23.72
N PHE A 155 8.04 -7.93 23.47
CA PHE A 155 9.16 -8.75 23.91
C PHE A 155 10.40 -8.51 23.08
N ALA A 156 10.28 -8.39 21.75
CA ALA A 156 11.38 -7.99 20.88
C ALA A 156 11.93 -6.59 21.25
N ILE A 157 11.06 -5.65 21.60
CA ILE A 157 11.45 -4.31 22.07
C ILE A 157 12.19 -4.41 23.41
N LEU A 158 11.72 -5.23 24.34
CA LEU A 158 12.37 -5.44 25.63
C LEU A 158 13.75 -6.09 25.47
N LEU A 159 13.86 -7.15 24.66
CA LEU A 159 15.13 -7.82 24.36
C LEU A 159 16.12 -6.89 23.66
N ALA A 160 15.67 -6.04 22.74
CA ALA A 160 16.52 -5.02 22.13
C ALA A 160 17.04 -4.00 23.16
N LYS A 161 16.21 -3.61 24.14
CA LYS A 161 16.65 -2.74 25.25
C LYS A 161 17.65 -3.43 26.17
N LEU A 162 17.39 -4.68 26.56
CA LEU A 162 18.27 -5.45 27.45
C LEU A 162 19.62 -5.79 26.80
N SER A 163 19.65 -5.98 25.49
CA SER A 163 20.89 -6.22 24.74
C SER A 163 21.68 -4.94 24.41
N GLY A 164 21.22 -3.76 24.86
CA GLY A 164 21.86 -2.48 24.57
C GLY A 164 21.71 -2.02 23.11
N LEU A 165 20.96 -2.77 22.28
CA LEU A 165 20.64 -2.43 20.90
C LEU A 165 19.46 -1.45 20.87
N THR A 166 19.66 -0.23 21.35
CA THR A 166 18.71 0.85 21.09
C THR A 166 18.76 1.19 19.61
N ALA A 167 17.86 0.63 18.81
CA ALA A 167 17.70 1.04 17.42
C ALA A 167 17.52 2.57 17.39
N PRO A 168 18.31 3.32 16.60
CA PRO A 168 18.08 4.74 16.48
C PRO A 168 16.65 4.93 15.99
N LEU A 169 15.84 5.66 16.76
CA LEU A 169 14.66 6.29 16.23
C LEU A 169 15.16 7.06 15.01
N ILE A 170 14.88 6.57 13.80
CA ILE A 170 15.04 7.36 12.58
C ILE A 170 14.02 8.49 12.72
N ARG A 171 14.37 9.50 13.51
CA ARG A 171 13.86 10.84 13.37
C ARG A 171 14.27 11.17 11.95
N HIS A 172 13.28 11.28 11.07
CA HIS A 172 13.47 12.05 9.85
C HIS A 172 14.09 13.38 10.31
N ALA A 173 15.41 13.51 10.15
CA ALA A 173 16.06 14.78 10.18
C ALA A 173 15.45 15.53 9.00
N PHE A 174 14.38 16.27 9.30
CA PHE A 174 13.98 17.45 8.55
C PHE A 174 15.18 18.39 8.65
N MET A 175 16.18 18.18 7.78
CA MET A 175 17.01 19.27 7.34
C MET A 175 16.20 19.97 6.25
N GLN A 176 15.55 21.05 6.63
CA GLN A 176 15.33 22.20 5.77
C GLN A 176 16.28 23.30 6.23
N PRO A 177 16.57 24.30 5.38
CA PRO A 177 16.58 24.33 3.92
C PRO A 177 17.99 24.15 3.34
#